data_AF-A0A2K3J685-F1
#
_entry.id   AF-A0A2K3J685-F1
#
_cell.length_a   1.000
_cell.length_b   1.000
_cell.length_c   1.000
_cell.angle_alpha   90.00
_cell.angle_beta   90.00
_cell.angle_gamma   90.00
#
_symmetry.space_group_name_H-M   'P 1'
#
loop_
_entity.id
_entity.type
_entity.pdbx_description
1 polymer ?
#
loop_
_entity_poly.entity_id
_entity_poly.type
_entity_poly.pdbx_seq_one_letter_code
_entity_poly.pdbx_strand_id
1 'polypeptide(L)'
;MSNYNKKTITILILIISIVSSIFLSGCTDETNNEITDKWLFAMDNNDYQNSVQYKYNASAIPTLVIIDKDGDVIFYNRGKHDKELLIPYIEQAIKGTANKLGTSIDFTVKTFNNETFTLSGKKGHVVLLDIMGVGCPPCVAQMPELQEIKMEYGNDVILLSVDVRFTGETQEKVIETYGEYILL
;
A
#
# COMPACT_ATOMS: atom_id res chain seq x y z
N MET A 1 -44.18 -44.52 -2.89
CA MET A 1 -43.54 -43.36 -3.55
C MET A 1 -43.62 -42.18 -2.60
N SER A 2 -42.45 -41.61 -2.28
CA SER A 2 -42.17 -40.88 -1.04
C SER A 2 -42.99 -39.60 -0.89
N ASN A 3 -43.65 -39.48 0.26
CA ASN A 3 -44.44 -38.36 0.71
C ASN A 3 -43.48 -37.26 1.17
N TYR A 4 -42.84 -36.59 0.20
CA TYR A 4 -41.98 -35.44 0.44
C TYR A 4 -42.88 -34.28 0.90
N ASN A 5 -42.95 -34.12 2.22
CA ASN A 5 -43.96 -33.35 2.93
C ASN A 5 -43.86 -31.86 2.55
N LYS A 6 -45.00 -31.24 2.21
CA LYS A 6 -45.13 -29.82 1.85
C LYS A 6 -44.46 -28.88 2.87
N LYS A 7 -44.41 -29.27 4.15
CA LYS A 7 -43.66 -28.57 5.22
C LYS A 7 -42.15 -28.51 4.96
N THR A 8 -41.54 -29.57 4.45
CA THR A 8 -40.11 -29.65 4.15
C THR A 8 -39.72 -28.74 2.98
N ILE A 9 -40.60 -28.62 1.97
CA ILE A 9 -40.39 -27.72 0.82
C ILE A 9 -40.53 -26.24 1.24
N THR A 10 -41.49 -25.91 2.11
CA THR A 10 -41.65 -24.54 2.64
C THR A 10 -40.46 -24.13 3.51
N ILE A 11 -39.90 -25.04 4.32
CA ILE A 11 -38.69 -24.79 5.12
C ILE A 11 -37.45 -24.55 4.24
N LEU A 12 -37.31 -25.29 3.14
CA LEU A 12 -36.21 -25.13 2.20
C LEU A 12 -36.25 -23.78 1.47
N ILE A 13 -37.44 -23.31 1.09
CA ILE A 13 -37.63 -21.99 0.46
C ILE A 13 -37.38 -20.86 1.47
N LEU A 14 -37.81 -21.00 2.73
CA LEU A 14 -37.49 -20.01 3.77
C LEU A 14 -35.98 -19.94 4.03
N ILE A 15 -35.29 -21.08 4.08
CA ILE A 15 -33.83 -21.12 4.19
C ILE A 15 -33.17 -20.46 2.98
N ILE A 16 -33.59 -20.73 1.75
CA ILE A 16 -33.00 -20.09 0.56
C ILE A 16 -33.22 -18.57 0.57
N SER A 17 -34.41 -18.09 0.95
CA SER A 17 -34.68 -16.66 1.08
C SER A 17 -33.89 -16.02 2.22
N ILE A 18 -33.75 -16.70 3.37
CA ILE A 18 -32.95 -16.23 4.51
C ILE A 18 -31.46 -16.24 4.16
N VAL A 19 -30.97 -17.24 3.43
CA VAL A 19 -29.58 -17.33 2.98
C VAL A 19 -29.30 -16.25 1.92
N SER A 20 -30.25 -15.91 1.04
CA SER A 20 -30.13 -14.75 0.13
C SER A 20 -30.09 -13.41 0.89
N SER A 21 -30.79 -13.30 2.02
CA SER A 21 -30.76 -12.12 2.90
C SER A 21 -29.53 -12.07 3.83
N ILE A 22 -28.93 -13.22 4.15
CA ILE A 22 -27.73 -13.34 5.01
C ILE A 22 -26.43 -13.26 4.19
N PHE A 23 -26.48 -13.58 2.89
CA PHE A 23 -25.33 -13.41 1.98
C PHE A 23 -25.12 -11.95 1.51
N LEU A 24 -25.90 -11.00 2.02
CA LEU A 24 -25.67 -9.56 1.80
C LEU A 24 -24.94 -8.86 2.95
N SER A 25 -24.27 -9.62 3.82
CA SER A 25 -23.38 -9.07 4.86
C SER A 25 -21.97 -9.68 4.83
N GLY A 26 -21.62 -10.39 3.77
CA GLY A 26 -20.23 -10.65 3.41
C GLY A 26 -19.71 -9.47 2.59
N CYS A 27 -19.65 -8.28 3.19
CA CYS A 27 -18.98 -7.14 2.57
C CYS A 27 -17.48 -7.48 2.49
N THR A 28 -17.05 -8.03 1.36
CA THR A 28 -15.68 -7.80 0.93
C THR A 28 -15.55 -6.30 0.74
N ASP A 29 -14.64 -5.73 1.50
CA ASP A 29 -14.40 -4.29 1.62
C ASP A 29 -13.94 -3.74 0.26
N GLU A 30 -14.86 -3.19 -0.54
CA GLU A 30 -14.54 -2.56 -1.83
C GLU A 30 -13.47 -1.47 -1.67
N THR A 31 -13.37 -0.87 -0.47
CA THR A 31 -12.38 0.16 -0.15
C THR A 31 -10.95 -0.37 -0.04
N ASN A 32 -10.75 -1.65 0.32
CA ASN A 32 -9.40 -2.20 0.44
C ASN A 32 -8.77 -2.50 -0.93
N ASN A 33 -9.58 -2.96 -1.89
CA ASN A 33 -9.10 -3.26 -3.25
C ASN A 33 -8.74 -1.97 -4.01
N GLU A 34 -9.53 -0.90 -3.81
CA GLU A 34 -9.25 0.41 -4.42
C GLU A 34 -7.94 1.04 -3.94
N ILE A 35 -7.55 0.81 -2.68
CA ILE A 35 -6.30 1.31 -2.10
C ILE A 35 -5.09 0.55 -2.63
N THR A 36 -5.21 -0.77 -2.79
CA THR A 36 -4.12 -1.60 -3.31
C THR A 36 -3.92 -1.41 -4.80
N ASP A 37 -4.95 -1.03 -5.57
CA ASP A 37 -4.85 -0.86 -7.01
C ASP A 37 -4.01 0.38 -7.38
N LYS A 38 -4.08 1.44 -6.58
CA LYS A 38 -3.47 2.75 -6.88
C LYS A 38 -2.03 2.87 -6.36
N TRP A 39 -1.21 3.68 -7.03
CA TRP A 39 0.02 4.20 -6.44
C TRP A 39 -0.35 5.39 -5.54
N LEU A 40 -0.12 5.23 -4.23
CA LEU A 40 -0.44 6.25 -3.25
C LEU A 40 0.69 7.29 -3.15
N PHE A 41 0.31 8.56 -3.12
CA PHE A 41 1.21 9.67 -2.82
C PHE A 41 0.70 10.44 -1.60
N ALA A 42 1.61 10.91 -0.76
CA ALA A 42 1.30 11.73 0.40
C ALA A 42 2.41 12.78 0.64
N MET A 43 2.06 13.86 1.33
CA MET A 43 3.07 14.72 1.94
C MET A 43 3.48 14.10 3.27
N ASP A 44 4.74 14.26 3.67
CA ASP A 44 5.16 13.95 5.02
C ASP A 44 4.49 14.89 6.05
N ASN A 45 4.38 14.42 7.28
CA ASN A 45 3.85 15.17 8.39
C ASN A 45 4.84 16.26 8.83
N ASN A 46 4.32 17.46 9.09
CA ASN A 46 5.13 18.59 9.58
C ASN A 46 5.52 18.45 11.07
N ASP A 47 4.92 17.50 11.79
CA ASP A 47 5.26 17.17 13.17
C ASP A 47 6.37 16.10 13.19
N TYR A 48 7.49 16.44 13.83
CA TYR A 48 8.65 15.55 13.99
C TYR A 48 8.28 14.16 14.52
N GLN A 49 7.34 14.07 15.47
CA GLN A 49 6.95 12.79 16.07
C GLN A 49 6.19 11.88 15.10
N ASN A 50 5.56 12.47 14.09
CA ASN A 50 4.71 11.78 13.12
C ASN A 50 5.31 11.76 11.72
N SER A 51 6.43 12.44 11.47
CA SER A 51 7.15 12.42 10.20
C SER A 51 7.67 11.02 9.89
N VAL A 52 7.33 10.55 8.69
CA VAL A 52 7.80 9.30 8.12
C VAL A 52 9.31 9.37 7.91
N GLN A 53 9.84 10.50 7.42
CA GLN A 53 11.28 10.70 7.25
C GLN A 53 12.05 10.45 8.55
N TYR A 54 11.60 11.06 9.65
CA TYR A 54 12.26 10.93 10.94
C TYR A 54 12.10 9.54 11.54
N LYS A 55 10.90 8.95 11.48
CA LYS A 55 10.66 7.58 11.97
C LYS A 55 11.56 6.55 11.30
N TYR A 56 11.79 6.67 10.00
CA TYR A 56 12.64 5.75 9.23
C TYR A 56 14.09 6.23 9.10
N ASN A 57 14.49 7.30 9.80
CA ASN A 57 15.84 7.87 9.73
C ASN A 57 16.34 8.09 8.28
N ALA A 58 15.44 8.56 7.41
CA ALA A 58 15.71 8.80 6.00
C ALA A 58 16.50 10.11 5.82
N SER A 59 17.80 10.05 6.10
CA SER A 59 18.70 11.21 6.02
C SER A 59 19.13 11.57 4.59
N ALA A 60 18.67 10.82 3.59
CA ALA A 60 18.88 11.07 2.17
C ALA A 60 17.65 10.62 1.39
N ILE A 61 17.38 11.23 0.24
CA ILE A 61 16.30 10.83 -0.65
C ILE A 61 16.84 10.44 -2.04
N PRO A 62 16.21 9.46 -2.72
CA PRO A 62 15.15 8.62 -2.18
C PRO A 62 15.68 7.63 -1.13
N THR A 63 14.85 7.27 -0.16
CA THR A 63 15.06 6.13 0.75
C THR A 63 13.90 5.18 0.55
N LEU A 64 14.20 3.93 0.24
CA LEU A 64 13.18 2.91 -0.01
C LEU A 64 13.18 1.90 1.14
N VAL A 65 11.98 1.54 1.59
CA VAL A 65 11.74 0.57 2.64
C VAL A 65 10.74 -0.45 2.14
N ILE A 66 11.06 -1.74 2.30
CA ILE A 66 10.10 -2.82 2.01
C ILE A 66 9.68 -3.41 3.35
N ILE A 67 8.37 -3.43 3.57
CA ILE A 67 7.72 -3.96 4.76
C ILE A 67 6.90 -5.16 4.32
N ASP A 68 7.10 -6.31 4.94
CA ASP A 68 6.36 -7.51 4.60
C ASP A 68 4.95 -7.54 5.21
N LYS A 69 4.19 -8.57 4.88
CA LYS A 69 2.81 -8.79 5.36
C LYS A 69 2.67 -8.85 6.88
N ASP A 70 3.75 -9.16 7.61
CA ASP A 70 3.72 -9.29 9.06
C ASP A 70 4.06 -7.95 9.75
N GLY A 71 4.45 -6.94 8.96
CA GLY A 71 4.83 -5.60 9.41
C GLY A 71 6.32 -5.48 9.71
N ASP A 72 7.14 -6.40 9.20
CA ASP A 72 8.57 -6.41 9.41
C ASP A 72 9.30 -5.72 8.25
N VAL A 73 10.31 -4.90 8.58
CA VAL A 73 11.18 -4.28 7.60
C VAL A 73 12.16 -5.33 7.12
N ILE A 74 12.17 -5.57 5.81
CA ILE A 74 13.00 -6.59 5.15
C ILE A 74 14.00 -5.98 4.16
N PHE A 75 13.79 -4.72 3.80
CA PHE A 75 14.73 -3.92 3.00
C PHE A 75 14.73 -2.47 3.48
N TYR A 76 15.91 -1.88 3.54
CA TYR A 76 16.12 -0.45 3.80
C TYR A 76 17.38 -0.02 3.05
N ASN A 77 17.25 0.89 2.09
CA ASN A 77 18.41 1.44 1.39
C ASN A 77 18.15 2.86 0.89
N ARG A 78 19.24 3.60 0.66
CA ARG A 78 19.26 5.02 0.28
C ARG A 78 19.87 5.16 -1.11
N GLY A 79 19.33 6.08 -1.90
CA GLY A 79 19.73 6.31 -3.29
C GLY A 79 18.71 5.73 -4.27
N LYS A 80 18.96 5.90 -5.57
CA LYS A 80 18.10 5.34 -6.63
C LYS A 80 18.19 3.81 -6.62
N HIS A 81 17.05 3.15 -6.74
CA HIS A 81 16.96 1.70 -6.87
C HIS A 81 16.40 1.31 -8.24
N ASP A 82 17.02 0.32 -8.88
CA ASP A 82 16.52 -0.30 -10.10
C ASP A 82 15.55 -1.43 -9.74
N LYS A 83 14.56 -1.71 -10.59
CA LYS A 83 13.55 -2.74 -10.32
C LYS A 83 14.16 -4.12 -10.08
N GLU A 84 15.25 -4.47 -10.77
CA GLU A 84 15.92 -5.78 -10.66
C GLU A 84 16.48 -6.03 -9.26
N LEU A 85 16.87 -4.95 -8.56
CA LEU A 85 17.29 -5.03 -7.18
C LEU A 85 16.10 -5.32 -6.25
N LEU A 86 14.92 -4.75 -6.54
CA LEU A 86 13.75 -4.80 -5.64
C LEU A 86 12.95 -6.10 -5.77
N ILE A 87 12.84 -6.66 -6.98
CA ILE A 87 12.07 -7.89 -7.27
C ILE A 87 12.35 -9.02 -6.28
N PRO A 88 13.62 -9.41 -6.00
CA PRO A 88 13.89 -10.50 -5.06
C PRO A 88 13.39 -10.24 -3.64
N TYR A 89 13.41 -8.99 -3.19
CA TYR A 89 12.93 -8.62 -1.85
C TYR A 89 11.40 -8.62 -1.79
N ILE A 90 10.75 -8.10 -2.83
CA ILE A 90 9.28 -8.11 -2.94
C ILE A 90 8.77 -9.55 -2.94
N GLU A 91 9.36 -10.42 -3.77
CA GLU A 91 8.96 -11.83 -3.78
C GLU A 91 9.16 -12.51 -2.42
N GLN A 92 10.27 -12.24 -1.74
CA GLN A 92 10.52 -12.79 -0.40
C GLN A 92 9.51 -12.27 0.63
N ALA A 93 9.12 -10.99 0.54
CA ALA A 93 8.11 -10.39 1.40
C ALA A 93 6.72 -11.02 1.17
N ILE A 94 6.32 -11.22 -0.09
CA ILE A 94 5.07 -11.91 -0.46
C ILE A 94 5.07 -13.35 0.05
N LYS A 95 6.18 -14.07 -0.14
CA LYS A 95 6.34 -15.47 0.28
C LYS A 95 6.51 -15.63 1.81
N GLY A 96 6.78 -14.55 2.55
CA GLY A 96 7.09 -14.60 3.98
C GLY A 96 8.40 -15.33 4.28
N THR A 97 9.40 -15.18 3.41
CA THR A 97 10.70 -15.88 3.50
C THR A 97 11.88 -14.92 3.73
N ALA A 98 11.63 -13.63 3.77
CA ALA A 98 12.65 -12.60 3.90
C ALA A 98 13.31 -12.61 5.28
N ASN A 99 14.58 -12.19 5.34
CA ASN A 99 15.24 -11.93 6.60
C ASN A 99 14.79 -10.60 7.20
N LYS A 100 14.31 -10.62 8.43
CA LYS A 100 13.91 -9.43 9.17
C LYS A 100 15.11 -8.55 9.52
N LEU A 101 15.04 -7.27 9.16
CA LEU A 101 15.97 -6.21 9.59
C LEU A 101 15.48 -5.51 10.87
N GLY A 102 14.17 -5.47 11.08
CA GLY A 102 13.55 -4.87 12.25
C GLY A 102 12.02 -4.87 12.15
N THR A 103 11.33 -4.43 13.20
CA THR A 103 9.88 -4.18 13.13
C THR A 103 9.65 -2.78 12.57
N SER A 104 8.67 -2.61 11.69
CA SER A 104 8.31 -1.29 11.17
C SER A 104 7.82 -0.34 12.27
N ILE A 105 7.98 0.97 12.03
CA ILE A 105 7.48 2.01 12.94
C ILE A 105 6.18 2.56 12.35
N ASP A 106 5.11 2.53 13.14
CA ASP A 106 3.79 2.96 12.69
C ASP A 106 3.74 4.46 12.40
N PHE A 107 2.99 4.82 11.37
CA PHE A 107 2.75 6.20 10.97
C PHE A 107 1.39 6.33 10.31
N THR A 108 0.87 7.56 10.31
CA THR A 108 -0.35 7.92 9.60
C THR A 108 -0.08 9.13 8.71
N VAL A 109 -0.49 9.06 7.46
CA VAL A 109 -0.44 10.18 6.50
C VAL A 109 -1.77 10.33 5.80
N LYS A 110 -2.07 11.54 5.32
CA LYS A 110 -3.19 11.78 4.41
C LYS A 110 -2.68 11.72 2.97
N THR A 111 -3.22 10.82 2.18
CA THR A 111 -2.84 10.62 0.79
C THR A 111 -3.55 11.63 -0.12
N PHE A 112 -3.06 11.80 -1.34
CA PHE A 112 -3.57 12.81 -2.28
C PHE A 112 -4.98 12.52 -2.80
N ASN A 113 -5.45 11.28 -2.69
CA ASN A 113 -6.84 10.89 -2.93
C ASN A 113 -7.76 11.16 -1.71
N ASN A 114 -7.27 11.88 -0.69
CA ASN A 114 -7.95 12.22 0.56
C ASN A 114 -8.20 11.07 1.54
N GLU A 115 -7.58 9.91 1.34
CA GLU A 115 -7.65 8.80 2.29
C GLU A 115 -6.66 8.97 3.45
N THR A 116 -6.97 8.30 4.56
CA THR A 116 -6.04 8.18 5.69
C THR A 116 -5.32 6.84 5.56
N PHE A 117 -4.01 6.89 5.32
CA PHE A 117 -3.15 5.73 5.34
C PHE A 117 -2.52 5.58 6.72
N THR A 118 -2.77 4.47 7.41
CA THR A 118 -2.06 4.07 8.65
C THR A 118 -1.38 2.74 8.43
N LEU A 119 -0.06 2.68 8.62
CA LEU A 119 0.75 1.50 8.30
C LEU A 119 0.29 0.26 9.08
N SER A 120 0.00 0.38 10.37
CA SER A 120 -0.47 -0.75 11.19
C SER A 120 -1.79 -1.36 10.71
N GLY A 121 -2.61 -0.58 9.99
CA GLY A 121 -3.83 -1.05 9.33
C GLY A 121 -3.58 -1.83 8.03
N LYS A 122 -2.33 -1.95 7.56
CA LYS A 122 -1.96 -2.64 6.32
C LYS A 122 -1.28 -3.99 6.52
N LYS A 123 -1.28 -4.52 7.75
CA LYS A 123 -0.91 -5.93 7.99
C LYS A 123 -1.66 -6.86 7.03
N GLY A 124 -0.96 -7.88 6.55
CA GLY A 124 -1.42 -8.75 5.47
C GLY A 124 -0.98 -8.33 4.07
N HIS A 125 -0.50 -7.10 3.89
CA HIS A 125 -0.03 -6.58 2.60
C HIS A 125 1.48 -6.28 2.65
N VAL A 126 2.16 -6.45 1.53
CA VAL A 126 3.51 -5.90 1.36
C VAL A 126 3.39 -4.40 1.09
N VAL A 127 4.21 -3.59 1.78
CA VAL A 127 4.26 -2.14 1.58
C VAL A 127 5.64 -1.77 1.05
N LEU A 128 5.67 -1.16 -0.12
CA LEU A 128 6.83 -0.46 -0.68
C LEU A 128 6.71 1.02 -0.31
N LEU A 129 7.49 1.45 0.68
CA LEU A 129 7.51 2.84 1.15
C LEU A 129 8.69 3.57 0.50
N ASP A 130 8.37 4.54 -0.36
CA ASP A 130 9.32 5.40 -1.05
C ASP A 130 9.32 6.79 -0.39
N ILE A 131 10.36 7.08 0.39
CA ILE A 131 10.55 8.38 1.02
C ILE A 131 11.35 9.24 0.06
N MET A 132 10.69 10.23 -0.54
CA MET A 132 11.16 10.94 -1.71
C MET A 132 10.94 12.45 -1.60
N GLY A 133 11.29 13.18 -2.64
CA GLY A 133 10.96 14.59 -2.79
C GLY A 133 10.96 14.99 -4.25
N VAL A 134 10.13 15.94 -4.63
CA VAL A 134 10.29 16.64 -5.92
C VAL A 134 11.59 17.46 -5.93
N GLY A 135 12.09 17.78 -7.13
CA GLY A 135 13.37 18.51 -7.26
C GLY A 135 14.63 17.69 -6.90
N CYS A 136 14.49 16.41 -6.55
CA CYS A 136 15.56 15.44 -6.35
C CYS A 136 15.74 14.62 -7.64
N PRO A 137 16.82 14.83 -8.42
CA PRO A 137 17.01 14.11 -9.69
C PRO A 137 17.02 12.58 -9.55
N PRO A 138 17.66 11.98 -8.52
CA PRO A 138 17.57 10.54 -8.30
C PRO A 138 16.15 10.05 -8.03
N CYS A 139 15.30 10.86 -7.36
CA CYS A 139 13.91 10.52 -7.08
C CYS A 139 13.10 10.46 -8.39
N VAL A 140 13.27 11.45 -9.26
CA VAL A 140 12.63 11.46 -10.60
C VAL A 140 13.08 10.25 -11.42
N ALA A 141 14.36 9.92 -11.40
CA ALA A 141 14.90 8.76 -12.12
C ALA A 141 14.42 7.40 -11.57
N GLN A 142 13.91 7.34 -10.34
CA GLN A 142 13.40 6.13 -9.71
C GLN A 142 11.95 5.84 -10.09
N MET A 143 11.16 6.86 -10.48
CA MET A 143 9.72 6.69 -10.73
C MET A 143 9.40 5.64 -11.82
N PRO A 144 10.10 5.56 -12.96
CA PRO A 144 9.85 4.51 -13.95
C PRO A 144 10.08 3.09 -13.41
N GLU A 145 11.10 2.91 -12.57
CA GLU A 145 11.40 1.61 -11.94
C GLU A 145 10.26 1.18 -11.02
N LEU A 146 9.73 2.11 -10.22
CA LEU A 146 8.62 1.83 -9.31
C LEU A 146 7.29 1.68 -10.05
N GLN A 147 7.12 2.35 -11.18
CA GLN A 147 5.97 2.14 -12.07
C GLN A 147 5.95 0.72 -12.60
N GLU A 148 7.09 0.19 -13.05
CA GLU A 148 7.18 -1.18 -13.53
C GLU A 148 6.89 -2.19 -12.41
N ILE A 149 7.42 -1.96 -11.21
CA ILE A 149 7.04 -2.75 -10.02
C ILE A 149 5.52 -2.69 -9.78
N LYS A 150 4.91 -1.50 -9.86
CA LYS A 150 3.47 -1.35 -9.66
C LYS A 150 2.65 -2.10 -10.71
N MET A 151 3.08 -2.05 -11.97
CA MET A 151 2.43 -2.78 -13.06
C MET A 151 2.57 -4.30 -12.93
N GLU A 152 3.72 -4.79 -12.44
CA GLU A 152 3.98 -6.22 -12.30
C GLU A 152 3.27 -6.84 -11.09
N TYR A 153 3.28 -6.15 -9.94
CA TYR A 153 2.75 -6.69 -8.69
C TYR A 153 1.33 -6.22 -8.36
N GLY A 154 0.82 -5.17 -9.02
CA GLY A 154 -0.56 -4.72 -8.87
C GLY A 154 -0.99 -4.57 -7.41
N ASN A 155 -1.96 -5.39 -6.99
CA ASN A 155 -2.53 -5.42 -5.63
C ASN A 155 -1.70 -6.17 -4.59
N ASP A 156 -0.72 -6.96 -4.99
CA ASP A 156 0.12 -7.71 -4.07
C ASP A 156 1.06 -6.77 -3.28
N VAL A 157 1.30 -5.56 -3.82
CA VAL A 157 2.17 -4.54 -3.23
C VAL A 157 1.46 -3.20 -3.16
N ILE A 158 1.32 -2.68 -1.94
CA ILE A 158 0.93 -1.29 -1.71
C ILE A 158 2.17 -0.43 -1.92
N LEU A 159 2.13 0.43 -2.94
CA LEU A 159 3.19 1.40 -3.21
C LEU A 159 2.77 2.77 -2.67
N LEU A 160 3.54 3.29 -1.70
CA LEU A 160 3.32 4.60 -1.09
C LEU A 160 4.58 5.45 -1.21
N SER A 161 4.48 6.55 -1.96
CA SER A 161 5.52 7.59 -2.02
C SER A 161 5.17 8.76 -1.10
N VAL A 162 6.07 9.12 -0.19
CA VAL A 162 5.92 10.22 0.78
C VAL A 162 6.92 11.31 0.46
N ASP A 163 6.43 12.50 0.08
CA ASP A 163 7.27 13.67 -0.20
C ASP A 163 7.67 14.40 1.08
N VAL A 164 8.98 14.53 1.33
CA VAL A 164 9.55 15.12 2.56
C VAL A 164 9.71 16.64 2.51
N ARG A 165 9.16 17.32 1.50
CA ARG A 165 9.29 18.77 1.28
C ARG A 165 10.75 19.22 1.16
N PHE A 166 11.55 18.46 0.42
CA PHE A 166 12.99 18.66 0.27
C PHE A 166 13.40 20.10 -0.06
N THR A 167 12.63 20.80 -0.90
CA THR A 167 12.80 22.22 -1.24
C THR A 167 11.58 23.10 -0.87
N GLY A 168 10.71 22.61 0.04
CA GLY A 168 9.55 23.35 0.55
C GLY A 168 8.28 23.16 -0.27
N GLU A 169 8.12 22.00 -0.89
CA GLU A 169 7.11 21.77 -1.91
C GLU A 169 5.72 21.50 -1.34
N THR A 170 4.72 21.75 -2.19
CA THR A 170 3.30 21.54 -1.89
C THR A 170 2.79 20.31 -2.60
N GLN A 171 1.65 19.79 -2.16
CA GLN A 171 0.97 18.67 -2.81
C GLN A 171 0.72 18.96 -4.30
N GLU A 172 0.33 20.19 -4.64
CA GLU A 172 0.11 20.60 -6.03
C GLU A 172 1.38 20.46 -6.87
N LYS A 173 2.55 20.76 -6.30
CA LYS A 173 3.83 20.60 -7.01
C LYS A 173 4.18 19.14 -7.26
N VAL A 174 3.89 18.27 -6.29
CA VAL A 174 4.08 16.82 -6.45
C VAL A 174 3.14 16.29 -7.54
N ILE A 175 1.88 16.70 -7.54
CA ILE A 175 0.90 16.32 -8.57
C ILE A 175 1.32 16.83 -9.95
N GLU A 176 1.81 18.07 -10.06
CA GLU A 176 2.33 18.62 -11.31
C GLU A 176 3.52 17.79 -11.84
N THR A 177 4.40 17.34 -10.95
CA THR A 177 5.64 16.66 -11.32
C THR A 177 5.43 15.18 -11.64
N TYR A 178 4.60 14.49 -10.87
CA TYR A 178 4.40 13.03 -10.94
C TYR A 178 2.98 12.64 -11.36
N GLY A 179 2.21 13.57 -11.94
CA GLY A 179 0.81 13.34 -12.31
C GLY A 179 0.59 12.13 -13.23
N GLU A 180 1.57 11.77 -14.05
CA GLU A 180 1.53 10.58 -14.90
C GLU A 180 1.51 9.26 -14.10
N TYR A 181 2.04 9.25 -12.87
CA TYR A 181 2.07 8.08 -11.99
C TYR A 181 0.90 8.04 -11.00
N ILE A 182 0.33 9.21 -10.67
CA ILE A 182 -0.75 9.36 -9.68
C ILE A 182 -2.12 8.93 -10.24
N LEU A 183 -2.31 9.01 -11.56
CA LEU A 183 -3.61 8.84 -12.24
C LEU A 183 -3.76 7.52 -13.00
N LEU A 184 -2.91 6.53 -12.72
CA LEU A 184 -3.01 5.18 -13.29
C LEU A 184 -3.77 4.23 -12.35
#